data_AF-D3R248-F1
#
_entry.id   AF-D3R248-F1
#
_cell.length_a   1.000
_cell.length_b   1.000
_cell.length_c   1.000
_cell.angle_alpha   90.00
_cell.angle_beta   90.00
_cell.angle_gamma   90.00
#
_symmetry.space_group_name_H-M   'P 1'
#
loop_
_entity.id
_entity.type
_entity.pdbx_description
1 polymer ?
#
loop_
_entity_poly.entity_id
_entity_poly.type
_entity_poly.pdbx_seq_one_letter_code
_entity_poly.pdbx_strand_id
1 'polypeptide(L)' 'MKLRLELQRNLLSDDGSIWISSDDDEGHYLRVLCDEVFSRNNFINTV' A
#
# COMPACT_ATOMS: atom_id res chain seq x y z
N MET A 1 -1.98 1.46 11.57
CA MET A 1 -2.10 1.66 10.10
C MET A 1 -2.64 0.44 9.36
N LYS A 2 -2.24 -0.79 9.72
CA LYS A 2 -2.66 -2.05 9.07
C LYS A 2 -4.17 -2.18 8.80
N LEU A 3 -5.02 -1.94 9.81
CA LEU A 3 -6.49 -2.05 9.68
C LEU A 3 -7.07 -1.18 8.54
N ARG A 4 -6.50 0.00 8.27
CA ARG A 4 -6.98 0.90 7.22
C ARG A 4 -6.58 0.40 5.83
N LEU A 5 -5.37 -0.16 5.69
CA LEU A 5 -4.90 -0.74 4.44
C LEU A 5 -5.69 -2.00 4.08
N GLU A 6 -6.04 -2.83 5.06
CA GLU A 6 -6.88 -4.02 4.85
C GLU A 6 -8.30 -3.64 4.39
N LEU A 7 -8.89 -2.60 4.98
CA LEU A 7 -10.17 -2.07 4.51
C LEU A 7 -10.06 -1.53 3.08
N GLN A 8 -9.00 -0.79 2.76
CA GLN A 8 -8.76 -0.30 1.40
C GLN A 8 -8.61 -1.46 0.41
N ARG A 9 -7.90 -2.54 0.77
CA ARG A 9 -7.77 -3.75 -0.06
C ARG A 9 -9.13 -4.36 -0.41
N ASN A 10 -10.06 -4.38 0.55
CA ASN A 10 -11.40 -4.92 0.34
C ASN A 10 -12.31 -4.00 -0.49
N LEU A 11 -12.01 -2.71 -0.54
CA LEU A 11 -12.77 -1.70 -1.31
C LEU A 11 -12.18 -1.46 -2.71
N LEU A 12 -10.93 -1.84 -2.94
CA LEU A 12 -10.25 -1.70 -4.22
C LEU A 12 -10.82 -2.69 -5.24
N SER A 13 -11.03 -2.24 -6.47
CA SER A 13 -11.32 -3.15 -7.58
C SER A 13 -10.11 -4.03 -7.90
N ASP A 14 -10.32 -5.13 -8.62
CA ASP A 14 -9.24 -6.06 -9.00
C ASP A 14 -8.16 -5.40 -9.87
N ASP A 15 -8.52 -4.36 -10.62
CA ASP A 15 -7.66 -3.52 -11.46
C ASP A 15 -7.32 -2.16 -10.82
N GLY A 16 -7.77 -1.91 -9.60
CA GLY A 16 -7.61 -0.65 -8.91
C GLY A 16 -6.18 -0.45 -8.41
N SER A 17 -5.77 0.82 -8.30
CA SER A 17 -4.48 1.20 -7.71
C SER A 17 -4.70 2.18 -6.57
N ILE A 18 -3.83 2.14 -5.57
CA ILE A 18 -3.83 3.07 -4.44
C ILE A 18 -2.53 3.86 -4.42
N TRP A 19 -2.65 5.17 -4.20
CA TRP A 19 -1.53 6.09 -4.09
C TRP A 19 -1.53 6.68 -2.69
N ILE A 20 -0.37 6.62 -2.03
CA ILE A 20 -0.19 7.10 -0.66
C ILE A 20 0.98 8.06 -0.65
N SER A 21 0.74 9.32 -0.30
CA SER A 21 1.78 10.30 -0.03
C SER A 21 2.36 10.04 1.36
N SER A 22 3.68 9.93 1.44
CA SER A 22 4.43 9.80 2.69
C SER A 22 5.68 10.66 2.61
N ASP A 23 6.23 11.02 3.76
CA ASP A 23 7.61 11.52 3.83
C ASP A 23 8.63 10.38 3.74
N ASP A 24 9.91 10.74 3.63
CA ASP A 24 11.03 9.80 3.48
C ASP A 24 11.28 8.97 4.76
N ASP A 25 10.93 9.49 5.93
CA ASP A 25 11.13 8.81 7.21
C ASP A 25 10.19 7.61 7.36
N GLU A 26 8.93 7.74 6.91
CA GLU A 26 7.91 6.69 7.04
C GLU A 26 7.77 5.81 5.80
N GLY A 27 8.28 6.23 4.64
CA GLY A 27 8.08 5.55 3.36
C GLY A 27 8.58 4.10 3.33
N HIS A 28 9.70 3.81 4.00
CA HIS A 28 10.24 2.45 4.11
C HIS A 28 9.34 1.52 4.93
N TYR A 29 8.81 2.00 6.05
CA TYR A 29 7.89 1.22 6.90
C TYR A 29 6.53 1.02 6.22
N LEU A 30 6.02 2.06 5.56
CA LEU A 30 4.80 1.99 4.80
C LEU A 30 4.90 0.95 3.68
N ARG A 31 6.04 0.89 2.98
CA ARG A 31 6.27 -0.11 1.94
C ARG A 31 6.20 -1.53 2.48
N VAL A 32 6.79 -1.81 3.63
CA VAL A 32 6.74 -3.14 4.27
C VAL A 32 5.29 -3.52 4.64
N LEU A 33 4.50 -2.57 5.15
CA LEU A 33 3.10 -2.80 5.46
C LEU A 33 2.25 -3.02 4.20
N CYS A 34 2.50 -2.25 3.14
CA CYS A 34 1.82 -2.43 1.86
C CYS A 34 2.16 -3.79 1.23
N ASP A 35 3.42 -4.21 1.30
CA ASP A 35 3.86 -5.53 0.85
C ASP A 35 3.11 -6.68 1.56
N GLU A 36 2.87 -6.53 2.87
CA GLU A 36 2.13 -7.52 3.68
C GLU A 36 0.65 -7.58 3.29
N VAL A 37 0.01 -6.42 3.05
CA VAL A 37 -1.44 -6.33 2.80
C VAL A 37 -1.80 -6.55 1.32
N PHE A 38 -1.02 -6.00 0.41
CA PHE A 38 -1.31 -6.01 -1.04
C PHE A 38 -0.47 -7.02 -1.81
N SER A 39 0.49 -7.71 -1.17
CA SER A 39 1.51 -8.55 -1.80
C SER A 39 2.59 -7.75 -2.55
N ARG A 40 3.85 -8.16 -2.39
CA ARG A 40 5.02 -7.58 -3.06
C ARG A 40 4.92 -7.51 -4.58
N ASN A 41 4.25 -8.48 -5.19
CA ASN A 41 4.12 -8.55 -6.66
C ASN A 41 3.20 -7.45 -7.22
N ASN A 42 2.38 -6.83 -6.38
CA ASN A 42 1.46 -5.77 -6.79
C ASN A 42 2.05 -4.36 -6.58
N PHE A 43 3.33 -4.25 -6.21
CA PHE A 43 4.02 -2.97 -6.16
C PHE A 43 4.26 -2.44 -7.58
N ILE A 44 3.80 -1.21 -7.85
CA ILE A 44 3.94 -0.57 -9.16
C ILE A 44 5.18 0.34 -9.18
N ASN A 45 5.18 1.43 -8.39
CA ASN A 45 6.28 2.38 -8.35
C ASN A 45 6.23 3.31 -7.13
N THR A 46 7.31 4.04 -6.88
CA THR A 46 7.39 5.21 -5.98
C THR A 46 7.75 6.43 -6.83
N VAL A 47 7.03 7.55 -6.64
CA VAL A 47 7.18 8.80 -7.42
C VAL A 47 7.58 9.93 -6.48
#